data_AF-A0A952P140-F1
#
_entry.id   AF-A0A952P140-F1
#
_cell.length_a   1.000
_cell.length_b   1.000
_cell.length_c   1.000
_cell.angle_alpha   90.00
_cell.angle_beta   90.00
_cell.angle_gamma   90.00
#
_symmetry.space_group_name_H-M   'P 1'
#
loop_
_entity.id
_entity.type
_entity.pdbx_description
1 polymer ?
#
loop_
_entity_poly.entity_id
_entity_poly.type
_entity_poly.pdbx_seq_one_letter_code
_entity_poly.pdbx_strand_id
1 'polypeptide(L)'
;MGLGAKVSNMSQQLQEGFRITVTGLLGWSLKLFSAFMIGLTFALIGQEAFAYGNMAFLLVLVVSAGLIVRWISAWTILNVVVFDLICVLVGLSLKMYIMLAP
;
A
#
# COMPACT_ATOMS: atom_id res chain seq x y z
N MET A 1 -30.52 38.87 4.64
CA MET A 1 -29.11 38.53 4.31
C MET A 1 -28.55 37.31 5.08
N GLY A 2 -29.27 36.64 5.99
CA GLY A 2 -28.64 35.75 7.00
C GLY A 2 -28.60 34.22 6.75
N LEU A 3 -29.51 33.64 5.96
CA LEU A 3 -29.61 32.17 5.80
C LEU A 3 -29.02 31.67 4.49
N GLY A 4 -29.27 32.34 3.36
CA GLY A 4 -28.74 31.95 2.05
C GLY A 4 -27.20 31.95 1.98
N ALA A 5 -26.55 32.94 2.63
CA ALA A 5 -25.08 33.01 2.70
C ALA A 5 -24.48 31.94 3.63
N LYS A 6 -25.19 31.52 4.70
CA LYS A 6 -24.76 30.42 5.56
C LYS A 6 -24.91 29.06 4.89
N VAL A 7 -25.99 28.85 4.13
CA VAL A 7 -26.20 27.61 3.34
C VAL A 7 -25.20 27.51 2.20
N SER A 8 -24.89 28.62 1.51
CA SER A 8 -23.84 28.66 0.49
C SER A 8 -22.45 28.36 1.08
N ASN A 9 -22.07 28.99 2.18
CA ASN A 9 -20.79 28.69 2.85
C ASN A 9 -20.74 27.24 3.39
N MET A 10 -21.85 26.71 3.90
CA MET A 10 -21.94 25.31 4.34
C MET A 10 -21.81 24.33 3.16
N SER A 11 -22.40 24.65 2.01
CA SER A 11 -22.23 23.83 0.79
C SER A 11 -20.79 23.83 0.26
N GLN A 12 -20.08 24.95 0.36
CA GLN A 12 -18.67 25.04 -0.03
C GLN A 12 -17.77 24.26 0.92
N GLN A 13 -18.00 24.36 2.24
CA GLN A 13 -17.27 23.56 3.23
C GLN A 13 -17.53 22.06 3.09
N LEU A 14 -18.76 21.65 2.74
CA LEU A 14 -19.07 20.26 2.42
C LEU A 14 -18.35 19.82 1.14
N GLN A 15 -18.34 20.64 0.09
CA GLN A 15 -17.70 20.29 -1.17
C GLN A 15 -16.17 20.19 -1.06
N GLU A 16 -15.54 21.06 -0.26
CA GLU A 16 -14.13 20.97 0.09
C GLU A 16 -13.83 19.77 0.99
N GLY A 17 -14.65 19.53 2.02
CA GLY A 17 -14.54 18.37 2.89
C GLY A 17 -14.63 17.06 2.12
N PHE A 18 -15.60 16.93 1.21
CA PHE A 18 -15.73 15.76 0.33
C PHE A 18 -14.51 15.58 -0.57
N ARG A 19 -13.98 16.65 -1.17
CA ARG A 19 -12.78 16.54 -2.02
C ARG A 19 -11.55 16.08 -1.24
N ILE A 20 -11.34 16.60 -0.04
CA ILE A 20 -10.22 16.23 0.84
C ILE A 20 -10.38 14.79 1.34
N THR A 21 -11.59 14.38 1.73
CA THR A 21 -11.87 13.00 2.16
C THR A 21 -11.66 12.02 1.02
N VAL A 22 -12.16 12.30 -0.18
CA VAL A 22 -12.01 11.40 -1.34
C VAL A 22 -10.55 11.25 -1.74
N THR A 23 -9.78 12.34 -1.80
CA THR A 23 -8.34 12.27 -2.12
C THR A 23 -7.53 11.56 -1.03
N GLY A 24 -7.87 11.75 0.25
CA GLY A 24 -7.27 11.01 1.36
C GLY A 24 -7.57 9.51 1.33
N LEU A 25 -8.83 9.14 1.05
CA LEU A 25 -9.26 7.74 0.92
C LEU A 25 -8.58 7.04 -0.26
N LEU A 26 -8.49 7.71 -1.41
CA LEU A 26 -7.82 7.18 -2.60
C LEU A 26 -6.34 6.95 -2.34
N GLY A 27 -5.67 7.92 -1.70
CA GLY A 27 -4.26 7.78 -1.31
C GLY A 27 -4.05 6.65 -0.29
N TRP A 28 -4.94 6.49 0.68
CA TRP A 28 -4.86 5.40 1.66
C TRP A 28 -5.12 4.03 1.03
N SER A 29 -6.09 3.92 0.12
CA SER A 29 -6.36 2.69 -0.63
C SER A 29 -5.17 2.24 -1.48
N LEU A 30 -4.56 3.17 -2.22
CA LEU A 30 -3.34 2.92 -3.01
C LEU A 30 -2.18 2.42 -2.15
N LYS A 31 -1.98 3.04 -0.98
CA LYS A 31 -0.97 2.63 0.00
C LYS A 31 -1.20 1.22 0.52
N LEU A 32 -2.45 0.89 0.83
CA LEU A 32 -2.82 -0.43 1.35
C LEU A 32 -2.61 -1.52 0.29
N PHE A 33 -2.97 -1.22 -0.96
CA PHE A 33 -2.77 -2.12 -2.09
C PHE A 33 -1.28 -2.38 -2.39
N SER A 34 -0.45 -1.33 -2.41
CA SER A 34 1.00 -1.47 -2.61
C SER A 34 1.65 -2.23 -1.44
N ALA A 35 1.29 -1.91 -0.20
CA ALA A 35 1.80 -2.64 0.97
C ALA A 35 1.43 -4.13 0.95
N PHE A 36 0.21 -4.45 0.49
CA PHE A 36 -0.22 -5.83 0.31
C PHE A 36 0.60 -6.56 -0.76
N MET A 37 0.81 -5.94 -1.94
CA MET A 37 1.63 -6.53 -3.01
C MET A 37 3.06 -6.82 -2.55
N ILE A 38 3.65 -5.89 -1.79
CA ILE A 38 5.03 -6.04 -1.29
C ILE A 38 5.09 -7.09 -0.18
N GLY A 39 4.12 -7.08 0.75
CA GLY A 39 4.01 -8.12 1.78
C GLY A 39 3.85 -9.52 1.20
N LEU A 40 3.05 -9.65 0.12
CA LEU A 40 2.84 -10.89 -0.62
C LEU A 40 4.13 -11.34 -1.32
N THR A 41 4.88 -10.40 -1.91
CA THR A 41 6.20 -10.69 -2.50
C THR A 41 7.18 -11.23 -1.46
N PHE A 42 7.27 -10.59 -0.29
CA PHE A 42 8.10 -11.08 0.82
C PHE A 42 7.66 -12.45 1.34
N ALA A 43 6.35 -12.70 1.43
CA ALA A 43 5.81 -13.97 1.88
C ALA A 43 6.14 -15.10 0.89
N LEU A 44 6.04 -14.84 -0.42
CA LEU A 44 6.41 -15.80 -1.47
C LEU A 44 7.91 -16.11 -1.46
N ILE A 45 8.76 -15.09 -1.34
CA ILE A 45 10.22 -15.29 -1.21
C ILE A 45 10.53 -16.16 0.01
N GLY A 46 9.89 -15.87 1.14
CA GLY A 46 10.03 -16.67 2.33
C GLY A 46 9.62 -18.12 2.10
N GLN A 47 8.45 -18.33 1.49
CA GLN A 47 7.93 -19.67 1.19
C GLN A 47 8.90 -20.46 0.34
N GLU A 48 9.49 -19.84 -0.68
CA GLU A 48 10.47 -20.50 -1.55
C GLU A 48 11.79 -20.78 -0.83
N ALA A 49 12.25 -19.87 0.04
CA ALA A 49 13.55 -20.00 0.72
C ALA A 49 13.58 -21.05 1.83
N PHE A 50 12.44 -21.34 2.47
CA PHE A 50 12.37 -22.18 3.67
C PHE A 50 11.30 -23.28 3.59
N ALA A 51 10.55 -23.35 2.48
CA ALA A 51 9.52 -24.36 2.22
C ALA A 51 8.48 -24.52 3.35
N TYR A 52 8.10 -23.44 4.02
CA TYR A 52 7.13 -23.51 5.12
C TYR A 52 5.67 -23.67 4.63
N GLY A 53 4.86 -24.37 5.43
CA GLY A 53 3.47 -24.70 5.11
C GLY A 53 2.51 -23.49 5.10
N ASN A 54 1.31 -23.71 4.55
CA ASN A 54 0.34 -22.67 4.23
C ASN A 54 -0.08 -21.77 5.43
N MET A 55 -0.09 -22.30 6.66
CA MET A 55 -0.35 -21.49 7.85
C MET A 55 0.75 -20.47 8.14
N ALA A 56 2.02 -20.87 7.99
CA ALA A 56 3.15 -19.97 8.21
C ALA A 56 3.21 -18.91 7.10
N PHE A 57 2.85 -19.26 5.87
CA PHE A 57 2.73 -18.30 4.76
C PHE A 57 1.75 -17.17 5.07
N LEU A 58 0.53 -17.50 5.51
CA LEU A 58 -0.48 -16.49 5.87
C LEU A 58 0.00 -15.59 7.02
N LEU A 59 0.68 -16.16 8.02
CA LEU A 59 1.18 -15.42 9.16
C LEU A 59 2.29 -14.43 8.73
N VAL A 60 3.24 -14.90 7.92
CA VAL A 60 4.31 -14.06 7.36
C VAL A 60 3.73 -12.96 6.48
N LEU A 61 2.72 -13.27 5.65
CA LEU A 61 2.05 -12.29 4.79
C LEU A 61 1.35 -11.20 5.61
N VAL A 62 0.57 -11.57 6.63
CA VAL A 62 -0.15 -10.58 7.44
C VAL A 62 0.81 -9.72 8.26
N VAL A 63 1.87 -10.32 8.81
CA VAL A 63 2.90 -9.60 9.57
C VAL A 63 3.70 -8.67 8.67
N SER A 64 4.15 -9.14 7.50
CA SER A 64 4.91 -8.33 6.55
C SER A 64 4.07 -7.20 5.98
N ALA A 65 2.85 -7.49 5.52
CA ALA A 65 1.92 -6.47 5.01
C ALA A 65 1.57 -5.45 6.10
N GLY A 66 1.31 -5.88 7.34
CA GLY A 66 1.04 -4.98 8.47
C GLY A 66 2.21 -4.05 8.81
N LEU A 67 3.44 -4.58 8.81
CA LEU A 67 4.66 -3.79 8.99
C LEU A 67 4.82 -2.74 7.88
N ILE A 68 4.62 -3.15 6.64
CA ILE A 68 4.77 -2.26 5.47
C ILE A 68 3.68 -1.19 5.46
N VAL A 69 2.42 -1.53 5.78
CA VAL A 69 1.34 -0.53 5.93
C VAL A 69 1.68 0.50 7.00
N ARG A 70 2.23 0.07 8.14
CA ARG A 70 2.65 0.98 9.22
C ARG A 70 3.77 1.92 8.78
N TRP A 71 4.71 1.45 7.95
CA TRP A 71 5.78 2.30 7.40
C TRP A 71 5.28 3.25 6.31
N ILE A 72 4.47 2.77 5.37
CA ILE A 72 3.93 3.54 4.24
C ILE A 72 2.89 4.58 4.70
N SER A 73 2.25 4.38 5.85
CA SER A 73 1.32 5.33 6.46
C SER A 73 1.94 6.74 6.60
N ALA A 74 3.22 6.84 6.97
CA ALA A 74 3.92 8.11 7.16
C ALA A 74 4.48 8.73 5.87
N TRP A 75 4.45 8.02 4.74
CA TRP A 75 5.17 8.42 3.52
C TRP A 75 4.28 9.22 2.55
N THR A 76 4.89 10.11 1.76
CA THR A 76 4.20 10.77 0.64
C THR A 76 3.96 9.80 -0.51
N ILE A 77 2.92 10.04 -1.32
CA ILE A 77 2.54 9.19 -2.47
C ILE A 77 3.71 8.94 -3.43
N LEU A 78 4.58 9.95 -3.62
CA LEU A 78 5.76 9.85 -4.47
C LEU A 78 6.77 8.81 -3.94
N ASN A 79 6.99 8.78 -2.63
CA ASN A 79 7.87 7.78 -2.00
C ASN A 79 7.31 6.35 -2.13
N VAL A 80 5.98 6.20 -2.10
CA VAL A 80 5.32 4.90 -2.29
C VAL A 80 5.55 4.39 -3.70
N VAL A 81 5.38 5.24 -4.71
CA VAL A 81 5.61 4.87 -6.11
C VAL A 81 7.07 4.50 -6.38
N VAL A 82 8.03 5.26 -5.82
CA VAL A 82 9.46 4.95 -5.94
C VAL A 82 9.80 3.61 -5.26
N PHE A 83 9.23 3.36 -4.09
CA PHE A 83 9.43 2.10 -3.37
C PHE A 83 8.85 0.90 -4.10
N ASP A 84 7.66 1.06 -4.69
CA ASP A 84 7.02 0.03 -5.52
C ASP A 84 7.90 -0.33 -6.72
N LEU A 85 8.48 0.67 -7.38
CA LEU A 85 9.44 0.49 -8.48
C LEU A 85 10.69 -0.30 -8.05
N ILE A 86 11.24 0.01 -6.88
CA ILE A 86 12.39 -0.72 -6.30
C ILE A 86 11.99 -2.16 -5.97
N CYS A 87 10.83 -2.39 -5.37
CA CYS A 87 10.34 -3.75 -5.08
C CYS A 87 10.15 -4.59 -6.34
N VAL A 88 9.60 -4.01 -7.41
CA VAL A 88 9.48 -4.67 -8.71
C VAL A 88 10.87 -5.02 -9.28
N LEU A 89 11.84 -4.10 -9.18
CA LEU A 89 13.22 -4.39 -9.59
C LEU A 89 13.83 -5.54 -8.79
N VAL A 90 13.69 -5.52 -7.47
CA VAL A 90 14.21 -6.58 -6.58
C VAL A 90 13.53 -7.92 -6.88
N GLY A 91 12.21 -7.93 -7.09
CA GLY A 91 11.46 -9.13 -7.49
C GLY A 91 11.92 -9.69 -8.83
N LEU A 92 12.17 -8.83 -9.82
CA LEU A 92 12.75 -9.23 -11.11
C LEU A 92 14.17 -9.79 -10.98
N SER A 93 14.99 -9.20 -10.12
CA SER A 93 16.34 -9.72 -9.81
C SER A 93 16.26 -11.09 -9.13
N LEU A 94 15.38 -11.28 -8.15
CA LEU A 94 15.18 -12.57 -7.49
C LEU A 94 14.61 -13.63 -8.43
N LYS A 95 13.66 -13.27 -9.32
CA LYS A 95 13.16 -14.18 -10.36
C LYS A 95 14.30 -14.71 -11.22
N MET A 96 15.26 -13.85 -11.57
CA MET A 96 16.41 -14.27 -12.37
C MET A 96 17.35 -15.20 -11.60
N TYR A 97 17.56 -14.97 -10.30
CA TYR A 97 18.33 -15.88 -9.44
C TYR A 97 17.64 -17.24 -9.24
N ILE A 98 16.32 -17.26 -9.06
CA ILE A 98 15.53 -18.50 -8.90
C ILE A 98 15.48 -19.29 -10.22
N MET A 99 15.42 -18.63 -11.39
CA MET A 99 15.47 -19.32 -12.68
C MET A 99 16.88 -19.82 -13.08
N LEU A 100 17.94 -19.35 -12.42
CA LEU A 100 19.32 -19.76 -12.70
C LEU A 100 19.84 -20.85 -11.74
N ALA A 101 19.09 -21.19 -10.70
CA ALA A 101 19.40 -22.32 -9.82
C ALA A 101 18.73 -23.59 -10.38
N PRO A 102 19.48 -24.53 -10.99
CA PRO A 102 18.99 -25.89 -11.27
C PRO A 102 18.79 -26.69 -9.97
#